data_AF-A0A1D3TPB6-F1
#
_entry.id   AF-A0A1D3TPB6-F1
#
_cell.length_a   1.000
_cell.length_b   1.000
_cell.length_c   1.000
_cell.angle_alpha   90.00
_cell.angle_beta   90.00
_cell.angle_gamma   90.00
#
_symmetry.space_group_name_H-M   'P 1'
#
loop_
_entity.id
_entity.type
_entity.pdbx_description
1 polymer ?
#
loop_
_entity_poly.entity_id
_entity_poly.type
_entity_poly.pdbx_seq_one_letter_code
_entity_poly.pdbx_strand_id
1 'polypeptide(L)'
;MKKGMLYIGAVLIMGVMLAATFIYYSSKDARVIADYDLMHDLADELEKKGFSLEMEDMMKDILAGERTRLTVNGQENIYVYVYENNRAMEEDSLCLDACGFYYSAVKDDVSKNIQMSWDSLPHFFKRGNIIVLYVGENPEMINNLKGFLGAQFAGQ
;
A
#
# COMPACT_ATOMS: atom_id res chain seq x y z
N MET A 1 19.26 -34.22 40.68
CA MET A 1 19.85 -33.25 39.72
C MET A 1 19.03 -32.97 38.45
N LYS A 2 17.93 -33.67 38.14
CA LYS A 2 17.16 -33.44 36.89
C LYS A 2 16.22 -32.22 36.89
N LYS A 3 15.74 -31.76 38.06
CA LYS A 3 14.76 -30.64 38.15
C LYS A 3 15.37 -29.25 37.91
N GLY A 4 16.63 -29.02 38.28
CA GLY A 4 17.32 -27.73 38.05
C GLY A 4 17.64 -27.47 36.57
N MET A 5 17.99 -28.52 35.82
CA MET A 5 18.29 -28.41 34.39
C MET A 5 17.04 -28.16 33.54
N LEU A 6 15.88 -28.68 33.98
CA LEU A 6 14.58 -28.42 33.33
C LEU A 6 14.10 -26.97 33.52
N TYR A 7 14.35 -26.37 34.69
CA TYR A 7 13.96 -25.00 35.00
C TYR A 7 14.78 -23.95 34.23
N ILE A 8 16.10 -24.17 34.10
CA ILE A 8 16.98 -23.26 33.35
C ILE A 8 16.60 -23.27 31.86
N GLY A 9 16.29 -24.45 31.30
CA GLY A 9 15.80 -24.57 29.92
C GLY A 9 14.48 -23.83 29.69
N ALA A 10 13.52 -23.94 30.62
CA ALA A 10 12.22 -23.25 30.50
C ALA A 10 12.34 -21.72 30.57
N VAL A 11 13.20 -21.18 31.44
CA VAL A 11 13.43 -19.72 31.55
C VAL A 11 14.12 -19.16 30.30
N LEU A 12 15.08 -19.90 29.73
CA LEU A 12 15.73 -19.53 28.47
C LEU A 12 14.73 -19.50 27.30
N ILE A 13 13.86 -20.51 27.18
CA ILE A 13 12.83 -20.57 26.13
C ILE A 13 11.84 -19.40 26.26
N MET A 14 11.41 -19.08 27.49
CA MET A 14 10.51 -17.96 27.74
C MET A 14 11.15 -16.61 27.40
N GLY A 15 12.44 -16.42 27.72
CA GLY A 15 13.20 -15.23 27.35
C GLY A 15 13.33 -15.06 25.83
N VAL A 16 13.58 -16.15 25.09
CA VAL A 16 13.64 -16.12 23.62
C VAL A 16 12.28 -15.79 23.00
N MET A 17 11.18 -16.35 23.54
CA MET A 17 9.84 -16.02 23.05
C MET A 17 9.48 -14.54 23.27
N LEU A 18 9.81 -13.97 24.43
CA LEU A 18 9.58 -12.54 24.72
C LEU A 18 10.45 -11.62 23.83
N ALA A 19 11.69 -12.00 23.56
CA ALA A 19 12.54 -11.26 22.63
C ALA A 19 12.01 -11.35 21.19
N ALA A 20 11.56 -12.52 20.75
CA ALA A 20 10.99 -12.71 19.42
C ALA A 20 9.69 -11.92 19.22
N THR A 21 8.80 -11.89 20.22
CA THR A 21 7.59 -11.06 20.15
C THR A 21 7.94 -9.57 20.17
N PHE A 22 8.87 -9.12 21.01
CA PHE A 22 9.30 -7.72 21.02
C PHE A 22 9.93 -7.28 19.68
N ILE A 23 10.82 -8.10 19.10
CA ILE A 23 11.40 -7.86 17.78
C ILE A 23 10.31 -7.83 16.71
N TYR A 24 9.36 -8.75 16.76
CA TYR A 24 8.23 -8.79 15.83
C TYR A 24 7.39 -7.51 15.92
N TYR A 25 6.97 -7.09 17.12
CA TYR A 25 6.22 -5.86 17.33
C TYR A 25 7.01 -4.62 16.88
N SER A 26 8.26 -4.48 17.32
CA SER A 26 9.11 -3.34 16.93
C SER A 26 9.32 -3.27 15.42
N SER A 27 9.48 -4.41 14.74
CA SER A 27 9.60 -4.46 13.28
C SER A 27 8.30 -4.09 12.57
N LYS A 28 7.14 -4.44 13.15
CA LYS A 28 5.83 -4.11 12.60
C LYS A 28 5.57 -2.61 12.72
N ASP A 29 5.84 -2.03 13.88
CA ASP A 29 5.68 -0.59 14.11
C ASP A 29 6.57 0.22 13.17
N ALA A 30 7.84 -0.19 13.00
CA ALA A 30 8.76 0.48 12.06
C ALA A 30 8.28 0.41 10.59
N ARG A 31 7.62 -0.68 10.19
CA ARG A 31 7.03 -0.80 8.84
C ARG A 31 5.82 0.10 8.67
N VAL A 32 4.88 0.06 9.63
CA VAL A 32 3.69 0.94 9.61
C VAL A 32 4.11 2.41 9.52
N ILE A 33 5.17 2.80 10.23
CA ILE A 33 5.74 4.15 10.16
C ILE A 33 6.28 4.45 8.75
N ALA A 34 7.16 3.59 8.20
CA ALA A 34 7.74 3.80 6.87
C ALA A 34 6.69 3.84 5.73
N ASP A 35 5.62 3.07 5.89
CA ASP A 35 4.52 2.98 4.94
C ASP A 35 3.67 4.27 4.96
N TYR A 36 3.40 4.81 6.15
CA TYR A 36 2.76 6.12 6.35
C TYR A 36 3.66 7.25 5.83
N ASP A 37 4.97 7.13 6.04
CA ASP A 37 5.95 8.10 5.55
C ASP A 37 5.92 8.23 4.02
N LEU A 38 5.78 7.13 3.26
CA LEU A 38 5.77 7.21 1.79
C LEU A 38 4.52 7.92 1.23
N MET A 39 3.36 7.72 1.87
CA MET A 39 2.14 8.45 1.52
C MET A 39 2.27 9.94 1.85
N HIS A 40 2.83 10.27 3.01
CA HIS A 40 3.08 11.66 3.39
C HIS A 40 4.13 12.34 2.50
N ASP A 41 5.20 11.63 2.15
CA ASP A 41 6.22 12.12 1.22
C ASP A 41 5.61 12.45 -0.16
N LEU A 42 4.67 11.62 -0.64
CA LEU A 42 3.92 11.89 -1.86
C LEU A 42 3.08 13.17 -1.72
N ALA A 43 2.34 13.30 -0.61
CA ALA A 43 1.51 14.47 -0.35
C ALA A 43 2.37 15.74 -0.30
N ASP A 44 3.45 15.73 0.47
CA ASP A 44 4.42 16.82 0.58
C ASP A 44 5.02 17.21 -0.77
N GLU A 45 5.35 16.23 -1.62
CA GLU A 45 5.90 16.49 -2.96
C GLU A 45 4.86 17.18 -3.86
N LEU A 46 3.59 16.78 -3.80
CA LEU A 46 2.53 17.44 -4.54
C LEU A 46 2.24 18.85 -3.99
N GLU A 47 2.22 19.03 -2.67
CA GLU A 47 2.04 20.35 -2.06
C GLU A 47 3.17 21.33 -2.41
N LYS A 48 4.42 20.87 -2.43
CA LYS A 48 5.58 21.67 -2.89
C LYS A 48 5.45 22.12 -4.34
N LYS A 49 4.71 21.37 -5.16
CA LYS A 49 4.40 21.72 -6.55
C LYS A 49 3.17 22.62 -6.69
N GLY A 50 2.53 23.01 -5.59
CA GLY A 50 1.43 23.97 -5.56
C GLY A 50 0.04 23.34 -5.58
N PHE A 51 -0.07 22.02 -5.42
CA PHE A 51 -1.36 21.37 -5.24
C PHE A 51 -1.84 21.53 -3.79
N SER A 52 -3.14 21.78 -3.61
CA SER A 52 -3.78 21.65 -2.29
C SER A 52 -4.37 20.26 -2.15
N LEU A 53 -4.16 19.62 -1.00
CA LEU A 53 -4.58 18.25 -0.75
C LEU A 53 -5.51 18.16 0.47
N GLU A 54 -6.57 17.38 0.34
CA GLU A 54 -7.38 16.93 1.46
C GLU A 54 -7.33 15.40 1.55
N MET A 55 -7.00 14.87 2.72
CA MET A 55 -6.83 13.43 2.95
C MET A 55 -8.05 12.85 3.67
N GLU A 56 -8.59 11.75 3.14
CA GLU A 56 -9.71 11.04 3.72
C GLU A 56 -9.43 9.54 3.72
N ASP A 57 -9.39 8.92 4.90
CA ASP A 57 -9.33 7.46 5.01
C ASP A 57 -10.65 6.84 4.56
N MET A 58 -10.53 5.85 3.69
CA MET A 58 -11.65 5.21 3.00
C MET A 58 -11.71 3.75 3.37
N MET A 59 -12.93 3.20 3.36
CA MET A 59 -13.06 1.75 3.40
C MET A 59 -12.32 1.12 2.21
N LYS A 60 -11.71 -0.03 2.48
CA LYS A 60 -11.10 -0.91 1.50
C LYS A 60 -12.07 -1.22 0.34
N ASP A 61 -11.51 -1.36 -0.85
CA ASP A 61 -12.26 -1.54 -2.10
C ASP A 61 -11.78 -2.78 -2.87
N ILE A 62 -11.68 -2.68 -4.19
CA ILE A 62 -11.24 -3.73 -5.11
C ILE A 62 -9.87 -4.28 -4.72
N LEU A 63 -8.90 -3.38 -4.50
CA LEU A 63 -7.54 -3.71 -4.09
C LEU A 63 -7.45 -4.05 -2.60
N ALA A 64 -6.44 -4.83 -2.25
CA ALA A 64 -6.25 -5.38 -0.92
C ALA A 64 -5.67 -4.39 0.11
N GLY A 65 -5.08 -3.27 -0.32
CA GLY A 65 -4.50 -2.26 0.58
C GLY A 65 -5.54 -1.46 1.37
N GLU A 66 -5.11 -0.87 2.48
CA GLU A 66 -5.85 0.21 3.17
C GLU A 66 -5.89 1.42 2.25
N ARG A 67 -7.07 2.04 2.08
CA ARG A 67 -7.28 3.06 1.06
C ARG A 67 -7.42 4.44 1.68
N THR A 68 -6.66 5.40 1.16
CA THR A 68 -6.82 6.82 1.46
C THR A 68 -7.08 7.57 0.16
N ARG A 69 -8.05 8.50 0.17
CA ARG A 69 -8.30 9.44 -0.92
C ARG A 69 -7.53 10.73 -0.66
N LEU A 70 -6.81 11.21 -1.66
CA LEU A 70 -6.26 12.56 -1.72
C LEU A 70 -7.09 13.35 -2.72
N THR A 71 -7.84 14.33 -2.24
CA THR A 71 -8.57 15.27 -3.09
C THR A 71 -7.64 16.42 -3.46
N VAL A 72 -7.31 16.54 -4.73
CA VAL A 72 -6.41 17.56 -5.29
C VAL A 72 -7.25 18.77 -5.71
N ASN A 73 -6.94 19.94 -5.15
CA ASN A 73 -7.59 21.22 -5.47
C ASN A 73 -9.13 21.17 -5.39
N GLY A 74 -9.68 20.29 -4.55
CA GLY A 74 -11.12 20.09 -4.39
C GLY A 74 -11.84 19.45 -5.59
N GLN A 75 -11.11 18.91 -6.58
CA GLN A 75 -11.68 18.46 -7.85
C GLN A 75 -11.26 17.05 -8.26
N GLU A 76 -9.95 16.78 -8.27
CA GLU A 76 -9.42 15.51 -8.75
C GLU A 76 -9.14 14.56 -7.58
N ASN A 77 -9.25 13.25 -7.79
CA ASN A 77 -9.01 12.27 -6.74
C ASN A 77 -7.83 11.37 -7.09
N ILE A 78 -6.94 11.21 -6.12
CA ILE A 78 -5.89 10.20 -6.12
C ILE A 78 -6.23 9.20 -5.02
N TYR A 79 -6.21 7.91 -5.33
CA TYR A 79 -6.41 6.85 -4.34
C TYR A 79 -5.07 6.18 -4.05
N VAL A 80 -4.66 6.22 -2.79
CA VAL A 80 -3.45 5.56 -2.30
C VAL A 80 -3.85 4.30 -1.55
N TYR A 81 -3.26 3.18 -1.93
CA TYR A 81 -3.45 1.88 -1.30
C TYR A 81 -2.16 1.49 -0.58
N VAL A 82 -2.23 1.39 0.74
CA VAL A 82 -1.09 1.07 1.60
C VAL A 82 -1.17 -0.40 2.02
N TYR A 83 -0.08 -1.14 1.84
CA TYR A 83 0.00 -2.57 2.14
C TYR A 83 0.96 -2.83 3.29
N GLU A 84 0.80 -3.97 3.99
CA GLU A 84 1.68 -4.36 5.10
C GLU A 84 3.18 -4.44 4.70
N ASN A 85 3.46 -4.70 3.43
CA ASN A 85 4.82 -4.75 2.88
C ASN A 85 4.80 -4.76 1.34
N ASN A 86 5.97 -4.54 0.75
CA ASN A 86 6.17 -4.59 -0.70
C ASN A 86 5.71 -5.92 -1.33
N ARG A 87 5.89 -7.07 -0.66
CA ARG A 87 5.46 -8.36 -1.22
C ARG A 87 3.94 -8.42 -1.35
N ALA A 88 3.18 -8.02 -0.34
CA ALA A 88 1.72 -8.00 -0.38
C ALA A 88 1.20 -7.03 -1.47
N MET A 89 1.89 -5.89 -1.62
CA MET A 89 1.62 -4.95 -2.72
C MET A 89 1.87 -5.57 -4.08
N GLU A 90 3.03 -6.21 -4.29
CA GLU A 90 3.38 -6.84 -5.56
C GLU A 90 2.39 -7.94 -5.93
N GLU A 91 2.03 -8.81 -4.98
CA GLU A 91 1.05 -9.89 -5.16
C GLU A 91 -0.32 -9.35 -5.61
N ASP A 92 -0.81 -8.27 -5.00
CA ASP A 92 -2.09 -7.65 -5.39
C ASP A 92 -2.00 -6.87 -6.71
N SER A 93 -0.84 -6.27 -7.01
CA SER A 93 -0.62 -5.56 -8.28
C SER A 93 -0.69 -6.49 -9.49
N LEU A 94 -0.32 -7.77 -9.32
CA LEU A 94 -0.40 -8.80 -10.36
C LEU A 94 -1.85 -9.22 -10.68
N CYS A 95 -2.79 -8.89 -9.81
CA CYS A 95 -4.21 -9.11 -10.06
C CYS A 95 -4.80 -8.04 -11.00
N LEU A 96 -4.12 -6.92 -11.22
CA LEU A 96 -4.54 -5.91 -12.20
C LEU A 96 -4.09 -6.30 -13.61
N ASP A 97 -4.99 -6.12 -14.58
CA ASP A 97 -4.61 -6.22 -15.98
C ASP A 97 -3.82 -4.99 -16.45
N ALA A 98 -3.10 -5.14 -17.56
CA ALA A 98 -2.25 -4.08 -18.08
C ALA A 98 -3.03 -2.79 -18.42
N CYS A 99 -4.30 -2.90 -18.82
CA CYS A 99 -5.13 -1.74 -19.15
C CYS A 99 -5.71 -1.04 -17.91
N GLY A 100 -5.65 -1.64 -16.72
CA GLY A 100 -6.17 -1.07 -15.47
C GLY A 100 -7.70 -1.07 -15.36
N PHE A 101 -8.39 -1.93 -16.11
CA PHE A 101 -9.86 -2.03 -16.11
C PHE A 101 -10.37 -3.38 -15.57
N TYR A 102 -9.48 -4.33 -15.31
CA TYR A 102 -9.83 -5.66 -14.80
C TYR A 102 -8.97 -6.01 -13.60
N TYR A 103 -9.62 -6.59 -12.59
CA TYR A 103 -8.96 -7.16 -11.42
C TYR A 103 -9.37 -8.63 -11.27
N SER A 104 -8.38 -9.52 -11.22
CA SER A 104 -8.55 -10.97 -11.14
C SER A 104 -7.71 -11.55 -10.02
N ALA A 105 -8.36 -11.96 -8.93
CA ALA A 105 -7.72 -12.61 -7.79
C ALA A 105 -8.30 -14.00 -7.57
N VAL A 106 -7.45 -14.93 -7.11
CA VAL A 106 -7.88 -16.25 -6.65
C VAL A 106 -7.46 -16.40 -5.19
N LYS A 107 -8.43 -16.67 -4.32
CA LYS A 107 -8.19 -16.90 -2.90
C LYS A 107 -9.07 -18.05 -2.43
N ASP A 108 -8.47 -19.04 -1.78
CA ASP A 108 -9.17 -20.21 -1.21
C ASP A 108 -10.10 -20.91 -2.23
N ASP A 109 -9.61 -21.14 -3.45
CA ASP A 109 -10.34 -21.70 -4.61
C ASP A 109 -11.54 -20.86 -5.11
N VAL A 110 -11.70 -19.65 -4.61
CA VAL A 110 -12.70 -18.67 -5.09
C VAL A 110 -12.02 -17.65 -5.99
N SER A 111 -12.41 -17.61 -7.25
CA SER A 111 -11.98 -16.58 -8.19
C SER A 111 -12.88 -15.34 -8.08
N LYS A 112 -12.26 -14.17 -7.91
CA LYS A 112 -12.89 -12.85 -7.95
C LYS A 112 -12.43 -12.15 -9.22
N ASN A 113 -13.35 -11.93 -10.15
CA ASN A 113 -13.11 -11.17 -11.38
C ASN A 113 -13.99 -9.92 -11.35
N ILE A 114 -13.38 -8.74 -11.43
CA ILE A 114 -14.07 -7.46 -11.37
C ILE A 114 -13.67 -6.67 -12.59
N GLN A 115 -14.67 -6.23 -13.34
CA GLN A 115 -14.50 -5.16 -14.32
C GLN A 115 -14.72 -3.83 -13.61
N MET A 116 -13.73 -2.95 -13.70
CA MET A 116 -13.74 -1.63 -13.08
C MET A 116 -14.25 -0.62 -14.10
N SER A 117 -15.11 0.29 -13.67
CA SER A 117 -15.61 1.39 -14.48
C SER A 117 -15.12 2.68 -13.85
N TRP A 118 -14.39 3.46 -14.64
CA TRP A 118 -13.80 4.72 -14.23
C TRP A 118 -14.48 5.87 -14.98
N ASP A 119 -14.57 7.03 -14.34
CA ASP A 119 -15.11 8.24 -14.98
C ASP A 119 -14.11 8.88 -15.98
N SER A 120 -12.85 8.43 -15.97
CA SER A 120 -11.78 8.82 -16.91
C SER A 120 -10.71 7.72 -16.99
N LEU A 121 -9.54 8.01 -17.56
CA LEU A 121 -8.46 7.04 -17.74
C LEU A 121 -7.78 6.71 -16.41
N PRO A 122 -7.63 5.40 -16.07
CA PRO A 122 -6.89 4.99 -14.89
C PRO A 122 -5.38 5.01 -15.15
N HIS A 123 -4.63 5.50 -14.18
CA HIS A 123 -3.18 5.50 -14.15
C HIS A 123 -2.71 4.87 -12.84
N PHE A 124 -2.14 3.66 -12.92
CA PHE A 124 -1.61 2.94 -11.76
C PHE A 124 -0.09 3.04 -11.67
N PHE A 125 0.37 3.50 -10.50
CA PHE A 125 1.77 3.60 -10.12
C PHE A 125 2.03 2.78 -8.87
N LYS A 126 3.27 2.33 -8.65
CA LYS A 126 3.64 1.63 -7.43
C LYS A 126 5.07 1.96 -7.01
N ARG A 127 5.29 2.08 -5.70
CA ARG A 127 6.61 2.26 -5.10
C ARG A 127 6.59 1.71 -3.68
N GLY A 128 7.63 0.98 -3.27
CA GLY A 128 7.68 0.42 -1.92
C GLY A 128 6.48 -0.50 -1.66
N ASN A 129 5.68 -0.20 -0.66
CA ASN A 129 4.50 -0.96 -0.26
C ASN A 129 3.18 -0.27 -0.68
N ILE A 130 3.19 0.75 -1.54
CA ILE A 130 1.97 1.45 -1.95
C ILE A 130 1.65 1.26 -3.45
N ILE A 131 0.35 1.27 -3.77
CA ILE A 131 -0.18 1.47 -5.12
C ILE A 131 -0.93 2.80 -5.13
N VAL A 132 -0.75 3.58 -6.18
CA VAL A 132 -1.46 4.85 -6.39
C VAL A 132 -2.27 4.75 -7.67
N LEU A 133 -3.56 5.03 -7.57
CA LEU A 133 -4.49 5.16 -8.69
C LEU A 133 -4.88 6.62 -8.84
N TYR A 134 -4.58 7.19 -9.99
CA TYR A 134 -5.15 8.46 -10.45
C TYR A 134 -6.12 8.18 -11.60
N VAL A 135 -7.33 8.75 -11.55
CA VAL A 135 -8.33 8.63 -12.61
C VAL A 135 -8.57 10.01 -13.19
N GLY A 136 -7.98 10.29 -14.36
CA GLY A 136 -8.02 11.61 -14.97
C GLY A 136 -6.97 11.79 -16.05
N GLU A 137 -6.99 12.93 -16.75
CA GLU A 137 -6.14 13.16 -17.92
C GLU A 137 -5.13 14.30 -17.72
N ASN A 138 -4.98 14.82 -16.50
CA ASN A 138 -4.08 15.94 -16.22
C ASN A 138 -2.60 15.52 -16.42
N PRO A 139 -1.92 16.01 -17.47
CA PRO A 139 -0.57 15.55 -17.80
C PRO A 139 0.46 16.03 -16.76
N GLU A 140 0.20 17.16 -16.09
CA GLU A 140 1.07 17.62 -15.01
C GLU A 140 1.02 16.66 -13.82
N MET A 141 -0.18 16.25 -13.43
CA MET A 141 -0.37 15.26 -12.36
C MET A 141 0.29 13.93 -12.69
N ILE A 142 0.01 13.38 -13.88
CA ILE A 142 0.60 12.12 -14.36
C ILE A 142 2.13 12.18 -14.34
N ASN A 143 2.73 13.28 -14.80
CA ASN A 143 4.18 13.43 -14.80
C ASN A 143 4.77 13.57 -13.39
N ASN A 144 4.06 14.25 -12.48
CA ASN A 144 4.48 14.38 -11.09
C ASN A 144 4.44 13.03 -10.36
N LEU A 145 3.34 12.27 -10.52
CA LEU A 145 3.22 10.92 -9.99
C LEU A 145 4.29 10.00 -10.56
N LYS A 146 4.54 10.07 -11.88
CA LYS A 146 5.61 9.30 -12.53
C LYS A 146 7.00 9.66 -12.00
N GLY A 147 7.26 10.95 -11.77
CA GLY A 147 8.54 11.43 -11.24
C GLY A 147 8.82 10.92 -9.83
N PHE A 148 7.79 10.82 -8.99
CA PHE A 148 7.92 10.38 -7.61
C PHE A 148 7.83 8.85 -7.45
N LEU A 149 6.88 8.19 -8.12
CA LEU A 149 6.57 6.78 -7.94
C LEU A 149 7.28 5.87 -8.95
N GLY A 150 7.75 6.42 -10.07
CA GLY A 150 8.31 5.65 -11.18
C GLY A 150 7.30 5.44 -12.31
N ALA A 151 7.61 4.53 -13.24
CA ALA A 151 6.76 4.30 -14.40
C ALA A 151 5.37 3.78 -14.00
N GLN A 152 4.35 4.22 -14.74
CA GLN A 152 3.04 3.59 -14.72
C GLN A 152 3.17 2.10 -15.07
N PHE A 153 2.53 1.23 -14.30
CA PHE A 153 2.60 -0.22 -14.49
C PHE A 153 1.31 -0.82 -15.07
N ALA A 154 0.18 -0.13 -14.91
CA ALA A 154 -1.11 -0.49 -15.49
C ALA A 154 -1.92 0.79 -15.76
N GLY A 155 -2.88 0.72 -16.69
CA GLY A 155 -3.66 1.87 -17.11
C GLY A 155 -3.35 2.31 -18.54
N GLN A 156 -3.80 3.50 -18.91
CA GLN A 156 -3.57 4.11 -20.24
C GLN A 156 -2.79 5.42 -20.17
#